data_AF-A0A7C2W0W2-F1
#
_entry.id   AF-A0A7C2W0W2-F1
#
_cell.length_a   1.000
_cell.length_b   1.000
_cell.length_c   1.000
_cell.angle_alpha   90.00
_cell.angle_beta   90.00
_cell.angle_gamma   90.00
#
_symmetry.space_group_name_H-M   'P 1'
#
loop_
_entity.id
_entity.type
_entity.pdbx_description
1 polymer ?
#
loop_
_entity_poly.entity_id
_entity_poly.type
_entity_poly.pdbx_seq_one_letter_code
_entity_poly.pdbx_strand_id
1 'polypeptide(L)'
;MIKMYVDHPLVKPETISLRKYQECIVSRAIDANTLVVLPTGLGKTIIAAMVSAYRLHKFPDSKILFLAPTRPLAVQHHKTFKRILNIEDMVVLTGMTPVGEREKLWNENRIIFATPQTIENDLLRGLSLENVSLIIFDECHRAVGNYSYVNIAREYMKTARNKLILGLTASPSSDNEIVNEICSNLFIERIEAKTDHDIDVKPYIQSVKIDWVKVELPHEFISVKKKIEEILREELRELKSMGYLETSDLTKINKRTLLEVQSEIRKEIVSGLDSYQQASLVASALKLNHALELLETQGISSLDNYLER
;
A
#
# COMPACT_ATOMS: atom_id res chain seq x y z
N MET A 1 -12.56 -9.09 -33.99
CA MET A 1 -11.73 -7.89 -33.73
C MET A 1 -10.29 -8.25 -34.01
N ILE A 2 -9.63 -7.53 -34.93
CA ILE A 2 -8.19 -7.64 -35.15
C ILE A 2 -7.51 -7.12 -33.88
N LYS A 3 -6.69 -7.95 -33.22
CA LYS A 3 -5.86 -7.48 -32.11
C LYS A 3 -4.76 -6.61 -32.69
N MET A 4 -4.84 -5.30 -32.47
CA MET A 4 -3.73 -4.40 -32.75
C MET A 4 -2.75 -4.50 -31.57
N TYR A 5 -1.56 -5.01 -31.85
CA TYR A 5 -0.46 -5.02 -30.89
C TYR A 5 0.23 -3.66 -30.88
N VAL A 6 0.86 -3.32 -29.75
CA VAL A 6 1.67 -2.11 -29.64
C VAL A 6 2.87 -2.21 -30.57
N ASP A 7 3.00 -1.25 -31.47
CA ASP A 7 4.17 -1.07 -32.34
C ASP A 7 5.11 -0.03 -31.72
N HIS A 8 6.15 -0.50 -31.04
CA HIS A 8 7.16 0.35 -30.41
C HIS A 8 8.51 -0.39 -30.34
N PRO A 9 9.65 0.24 -30.69
CA PRO A 9 10.94 -0.45 -30.87
C PRO A 9 11.48 -1.13 -29.61
N LEU A 10 11.10 -0.64 -28.43
CA LEU A 10 11.50 -1.21 -27.13
C LEU A 10 10.46 -2.19 -26.55
N VAL A 11 9.39 -2.49 -27.27
CA VAL A 11 8.35 -3.44 -26.87
C VAL A 11 8.46 -4.68 -27.77
N LYS A 12 8.34 -5.87 -27.17
CA LYS A 12 8.42 -7.12 -27.95
C LYS A 12 7.21 -7.24 -28.88
N PRO A 13 7.39 -7.58 -30.17
CA PRO A 13 6.29 -7.78 -31.11
C PRO A 13 5.26 -8.77 -30.58
N GLU A 14 3.98 -8.51 -30.86
CA GLU A 14 2.85 -9.40 -30.54
C GLU A 14 2.67 -9.75 -29.05
N THR A 15 3.31 -9.02 -28.13
CA THR A 15 3.23 -9.33 -26.69
C THR A 15 2.10 -8.62 -25.96
N ILE A 16 1.80 -7.37 -26.33
CA ILE A 16 0.81 -6.54 -25.64
C ILE A 16 -0.12 -5.89 -26.66
N SER A 17 -1.42 -5.99 -26.40
CA SER A 17 -2.46 -5.17 -27.01
C SER A 17 -3.06 -4.34 -25.89
N LEU A 18 -2.91 -3.02 -25.95
CA LEU A 18 -3.41 -2.13 -24.92
C LEU A 18 -4.94 -2.01 -25.02
N ARG A 19 -5.57 -1.94 -23.86
CA ARG A 19 -6.98 -1.56 -23.78
C ARG A 19 -7.08 -0.05 -23.96
N LYS A 20 -8.17 0.46 -24.53
CA LYS A 20 -8.35 1.89 -24.83
C LYS A 20 -8.10 2.80 -23.62
N TYR A 21 -8.55 2.40 -22.43
CA TYR A 21 -8.27 3.17 -21.20
C TYR A 21 -6.78 3.16 -20.85
N GLN A 22 -6.06 2.06 -21.08
CA GLN A 22 -4.62 1.98 -20.83
C GLN A 22 -3.85 2.89 -21.80
N GLU A 23 -4.22 2.91 -23.09
CA GLU A 23 -3.64 3.84 -24.07
C GLU A 23 -3.81 5.30 -23.64
N CYS A 24 -5.03 5.64 -23.19
CA CYS A 24 -5.36 6.98 -22.72
C CYS A 24 -4.56 7.39 -21.46
N ILE A 25 -4.36 6.45 -20.54
CA ILE A 25 -3.55 6.71 -19.33
C ILE A 25 -2.08 6.86 -19.71
N VAL A 26 -1.54 5.97 -20.56
CA VAL A 26 -0.15 6.03 -21.02
C VAL A 26 0.14 7.37 -21.71
N SER A 27 -0.72 7.81 -22.63
CA SER A 27 -0.51 9.06 -23.37
C SER A 27 -0.48 10.30 -22.48
N ARG A 28 -1.16 10.28 -21.33
CA ARG A 28 -1.12 11.38 -20.36
C ARG A 28 0.03 11.27 -19.37
N ALA A 29 0.39 10.04 -19.00
CA ALA A 29 1.41 9.74 -18.02
C ALA A 29 2.85 9.96 -18.54
N ILE A 30 3.07 9.99 -19.85
CA ILE A 30 4.41 10.24 -20.43
C ILE A 30 4.89 11.69 -20.29
N ASP A 31 3.97 12.63 -20.04
CA ASP A 31 4.24 14.08 -20.09
C ASP A 31 4.11 14.81 -18.75
N ALA A 32 3.51 14.20 -17.74
CA ALA A 32 3.30 14.83 -16.43
C ALA A 32 3.34 13.81 -15.30
N ASN A 33 3.75 14.25 -14.11
CA ASN A 33 3.73 13.40 -12.93
C ASN A 33 2.30 12.92 -12.65
N THR A 34 2.07 11.61 -12.74
CA THR A 34 0.72 11.05 -12.81
C THR A 34 0.50 10.00 -11.73
N LEU A 35 -0.60 10.11 -11.00
CA LEU A 35 -1.12 9.10 -10.10
C LEU A 35 -2.17 8.25 -10.82
N VAL A 36 -1.86 6.98 -11.05
CA VAL A 36 -2.76 6.02 -11.69
C VAL A 36 -3.44 5.17 -10.62
N VAL A 37 -4.76 5.32 -10.51
CA VAL A 37 -5.61 4.57 -9.59
C VAL A 37 -6.46 3.59 -10.38
N LEU A 38 -6.08 2.31 -10.36
CA LEU A 38 -6.81 1.25 -11.07
C LEU A 38 -6.96 0.03 -10.17
N PRO A 39 -8.14 -0.62 -10.11
CA PRO A 39 -8.30 -1.93 -9.48
C PRO A 39 -7.21 -2.94 -9.89
N THR A 40 -6.92 -3.87 -8.99
CA THR A 40 -5.95 -4.95 -9.25
C THR A 40 -6.41 -5.80 -10.43
N GLY A 41 -5.46 -6.26 -11.25
CA GLY A 41 -5.75 -7.03 -12.47
C GLY A 41 -6.07 -6.20 -13.71
N LEU A 42 -6.21 -4.87 -13.61
CA LEU A 42 -6.47 -3.99 -14.76
C LEU A 42 -5.21 -3.50 -15.51
N GLY A 43 -4.03 -4.02 -15.15
CA GLY A 43 -2.80 -3.83 -15.90
C GLY A 43 -2.00 -2.58 -15.56
N LYS A 44 -1.96 -2.15 -14.29
CA LYS A 44 -1.05 -1.08 -13.81
C LYS A 44 0.40 -1.29 -14.25
N THR A 45 0.91 -2.51 -14.11
CA THR A 45 2.28 -2.86 -14.55
C THR A 45 2.47 -2.75 -16.06
N ILE A 46 1.42 -2.99 -16.87
CA ILE A 46 1.51 -2.82 -18.33
C ILE A 46 1.65 -1.34 -18.67
N ILE A 47 0.85 -0.47 -18.04
CA ILE A 47 0.95 0.99 -18.19
C ILE A 47 2.37 1.45 -17.82
N ALA A 48 2.89 0.97 -16.68
CA ALA A 48 4.25 1.28 -16.23
C ALA A 48 5.33 0.86 -17.24
N ALA A 49 5.20 -0.33 -17.83
CA ALA A 49 6.13 -0.81 -18.86
C ALA A 49 6.07 0.05 -20.13
N MET A 50 4.88 0.50 -20.54
CA MET A 50 4.72 1.38 -21.71
C MET A 50 5.32 2.76 -21.46
N VAL A 51 5.00 3.40 -20.33
CA VAL A 51 5.61 4.69 -19.97
C VAL A 51 7.14 4.57 -19.90
N SER A 52 7.66 3.47 -19.36
CA SER A 52 9.10 3.19 -19.34
C SER A 52 9.70 3.08 -20.75
N ALA A 53 9.02 2.37 -21.66
CA ALA A 53 9.46 2.22 -23.05
C ALA A 53 9.50 3.58 -23.78
N TYR A 54 8.44 4.39 -23.65
CA TYR A 54 8.40 5.74 -24.24
C TYR A 54 9.49 6.65 -23.65
N ARG A 55 9.74 6.58 -22.34
CA ARG A 55 10.79 7.38 -21.69
C ARG A 55 12.18 6.99 -22.13
N LEU A 56 12.48 5.69 -22.21
CA LEU A 56 13.77 5.21 -22.70
C LEU A 56 13.96 5.43 -24.20
N HIS A 57 12.89 5.51 -24.99
CA HIS A 57 12.98 5.90 -26.38
C HIS A 57 13.27 7.40 -26.54
N LYS A 58 12.61 8.25 -25.75
CA LYS A 58 12.83 9.71 -25.73
C LYS A 58 14.19 10.10 -25.15
N PHE A 59 14.68 9.35 -24.16
CA PHE A 59 15.95 9.58 -23.48
C PHE A 59 16.79 8.27 -23.43
N PRO A 60 17.48 7.90 -24.53
CA PRO A 60 18.17 6.61 -24.66
C PRO A 60 19.19 6.32 -23.55
N ASP A 61 19.96 7.32 -23.14
CA ASP A 61 21.04 7.17 -22.15
C ASP A 61 20.54 7.21 -20.70
N SER A 62 19.24 7.34 -20.48
CA SER A 62 18.64 7.44 -19.15
C SER A 62 18.31 6.09 -18.52
N LYS A 63 17.98 6.13 -17.23
CA LYS A 63 17.58 4.98 -16.42
C LYS A 63 16.13 5.10 -15.96
N ILE A 64 15.49 3.97 -15.71
CA ILE A 64 14.18 3.87 -15.05
C ILE A 64 14.35 3.21 -13.70
N LEU A 65 13.76 3.79 -12.66
CA LEU A 65 13.72 3.21 -11.33
C LEU A 65 12.28 2.81 -10.97
N PHE A 66 12.07 1.52 -10.75
CA PHE A 66 10.81 0.95 -10.30
C PHE A 66 10.92 0.56 -8.82
N LEU A 67 10.14 1.21 -7.97
CA LEU A 67 10.12 0.97 -6.53
C LEU A 67 8.90 0.15 -6.14
N ALA A 68 9.12 -0.97 -5.45
CA ALA A 68 8.05 -1.80 -4.90
C ALA A 68 8.24 -2.01 -3.39
N PRO A 69 7.15 -2.12 -2.59
CA PRO A 69 7.27 -2.19 -1.13
C PRO A 69 8.01 -3.44 -0.62
N THR A 70 8.00 -4.52 -1.40
CA THR A 70 8.60 -5.79 -1.01
C THR A 70 9.48 -6.37 -2.11
N ARG A 71 10.46 -7.18 -1.72
CA ARG A 71 11.36 -7.88 -2.66
C ARG A 71 10.59 -8.81 -3.61
N PRO A 72 9.63 -9.65 -3.16
CA PRO A 72 8.86 -10.48 -4.08
C PRO A 72 8.14 -9.67 -5.17
N LEU A 73 7.58 -8.52 -4.83
CA LEU A 73 6.94 -7.62 -5.80
C LEU A 73 7.95 -7.06 -6.80
N ALA A 74 9.12 -6.59 -6.34
CA ALA A 74 10.17 -6.10 -7.23
C ALA A 74 10.62 -7.19 -8.24
N VAL A 75 10.81 -8.43 -7.77
CA VAL A 75 11.15 -9.58 -8.63
C VAL A 75 10.04 -9.90 -9.63
N GLN A 76 8.78 -9.82 -9.19
CA GLN A 76 7.61 -10.05 -10.05
C GLN A 76 7.49 -9.00 -11.16
N HIS A 77 7.68 -7.72 -10.84
CA HIS A 77 7.66 -6.64 -11.82
C HIS A 77 8.81 -6.78 -12.81
N HIS A 78 10.02 -7.09 -12.35
CA HIS A 78 11.15 -7.40 -13.22
C HIS A 78 10.85 -8.53 -14.22
N LYS A 79 10.27 -9.65 -13.75
CA LYS A 79 9.84 -10.76 -14.65
C LYS A 79 8.79 -10.31 -15.66
N THR A 80 7.86 -9.46 -15.24
CA THR A 80 6.80 -8.94 -16.11
C THR A 80 7.39 -8.01 -17.19
N PHE A 81 8.28 -7.10 -16.81
CA PHE A 81 8.97 -6.21 -17.74
C PHE A 81 9.83 -6.98 -18.74
N LYS A 82 10.57 -8.01 -18.31
CA LYS A 82 11.34 -8.88 -19.22
C LYS A 82 10.46 -9.61 -20.25
N ARG A 83 9.19 -9.89 -19.93
CA ARG A 83 8.24 -10.49 -20.87
C ARG A 83 7.70 -9.49 -21.90
N ILE A 84 7.60 -8.22 -21.53
CA ILE A 84 6.96 -7.18 -22.34
C ILE A 84 7.97 -6.40 -23.18
N LEU A 85 9.10 -6.00 -22.58
CA LEU A 85 10.06 -5.10 -23.19
C LEU A 85 11.19 -5.87 -23.87
N ASN A 86 11.68 -5.29 -24.97
CA ASN A 86 12.86 -5.76 -25.70
C ASN A 86 14.13 -5.07 -25.17
N ILE A 87 14.38 -5.21 -23.86
CA ILE A 87 15.51 -4.61 -23.15
C ILE A 87 16.11 -5.68 -22.25
N GLU A 88 17.39 -5.96 -22.41
CA GLU A 88 18.08 -7.01 -21.63
C GLU A 88 18.64 -6.48 -20.31
N ASP A 89 19.07 -5.22 -20.29
CA ASP A 89 19.74 -4.52 -19.18
C ASP A 89 18.78 -4.13 -18.06
N MET A 90 18.24 -5.15 -17.39
CA MET A 90 17.34 -5.01 -16.23
C MET A 90 17.87 -5.79 -15.02
N VAL A 91 17.79 -5.17 -13.85
CA VAL A 91 18.26 -5.76 -12.59
C VAL A 91 17.30 -5.53 -11.43
N VAL A 92 17.29 -6.47 -10.47
CA VAL A 92 16.63 -6.29 -9.19
C VAL A 92 17.68 -6.01 -8.12
N LEU A 93 17.69 -4.80 -7.57
CA LEU A 93 18.55 -4.42 -6.45
C LEU A 93 17.81 -4.62 -5.13
N THR A 94 18.37 -5.49 -4.29
CA THR A 94 17.82 -5.78 -2.96
C THR A 94 18.90 -5.60 -1.91
N GLY A 95 18.51 -5.44 -0.64
CA GLY A 95 19.46 -5.29 0.47
C GLY A 95 20.41 -6.48 0.70
N MET A 96 20.26 -7.60 0.00
CA MET A 96 21.17 -8.76 0.09
C MET A 96 22.41 -8.62 -0.81
N THR A 97 22.36 -7.79 -1.85
CA THR A 97 23.51 -7.56 -2.73
C THR A 97 24.50 -6.63 -2.03
N PRO A 98 25.79 -6.97 -1.93
CA PRO A 98 26.81 -6.10 -1.33
C PRO A 98 26.85 -4.70 -1.97
N VAL A 99 27.21 -3.67 -1.19
CA VAL A 99 27.15 -2.26 -1.62
C VAL A 99 27.93 -2.01 -2.91
N GLY A 100 29.20 -2.44 -2.99
CA GLY A 100 30.03 -2.22 -4.18
C GLY A 100 29.51 -2.95 -5.44
N GLU A 101 28.84 -4.09 -5.25
CA GLU A 101 28.18 -4.80 -6.37
C GLU A 101 26.91 -4.07 -6.81
N ARG A 102 26.14 -3.47 -5.89
CA ARG A 102 24.95 -2.68 -6.24
C ARG A 102 25.28 -1.46 -7.11
N GLU A 103 26.36 -0.76 -6.80
CA GLU A 103 26.78 0.40 -7.60
C GLU A 103 27.15 -0.01 -9.03
N LYS A 104 27.91 -1.10 -9.18
CA LYS A 104 28.22 -1.69 -10.49
C LYS A 104 26.95 -2.05 -11.26
N LEU A 105 26.05 -2.82 -10.62
CA LEU A 105 24.78 -3.24 -11.23
C LEU A 105 23.88 -2.06 -11.58
N TRP A 106 23.84 -1.01 -10.75
CA TRP A 106 23.12 0.22 -11.05
C TRP A 106 23.64 0.88 -12.34
N ASN A 107 24.95 0.95 -12.51
CA ASN A 107 25.58 1.57 -13.66
C ASN A 107 25.37 0.76 -14.96
N GLU A 108 25.48 -0.57 -14.89
CA GLU A 108 25.36 -1.48 -16.03
C GLU A 108 23.92 -1.66 -16.54
N ASN A 109 22.90 -1.32 -15.74
CA ASN A 109 21.49 -1.59 -16.09
C ASN A 109 20.69 -0.32 -16.39
N ARG A 110 19.72 -0.43 -17.32
CA ARG A 110 18.84 0.67 -17.72
C ARG A 110 17.53 0.70 -16.94
N ILE A 111 17.04 -0.46 -16.49
CA ILE A 111 15.85 -0.55 -15.63
C ILE A 111 16.21 -1.24 -14.32
N ILE A 112 15.97 -0.52 -13.22
CA ILE A 112 16.30 -0.97 -11.87
C ILE A 112 15.00 -1.20 -11.12
N PHE A 113 14.80 -2.40 -10.59
CA PHE A 113 13.72 -2.74 -9.67
C PHE A 113 14.27 -2.81 -8.26
N ALA A 114 13.72 -2.07 -7.30
CA ALA A 114 14.26 -2.03 -5.96
C ALA A 114 13.19 -1.84 -4.88
N THR A 115 13.56 -2.19 -3.65
CA THR A 115 12.83 -1.76 -2.45
C THR A 115 13.25 -0.35 -2.07
N PRO A 116 12.33 0.51 -1.59
CA PRO A 116 12.65 1.91 -1.35
C PRO A 116 13.70 2.11 -0.26
N GLN A 117 13.73 1.25 0.78
CA GLN A 117 14.77 1.32 1.80
C GLN A 117 16.17 1.08 1.23
N THR A 118 16.31 0.24 0.20
CA THR A 118 17.61 0.02 -0.46
C THR A 118 18.06 1.29 -1.19
N ILE A 119 17.16 1.92 -1.95
CA ILE A 119 17.49 3.14 -2.69
C ILE A 119 17.73 4.31 -1.76
N GLU A 120 16.92 4.52 -0.73
CA GLU A 120 17.12 5.58 0.27
C GLU A 120 18.49 5.45 0.95
N ASN A 121 18.88 4.22 1.32
CA ASN A 121 20.20 3.94 1.88
C ASN A 121 21.35 4.20 0.90
N ASP A 122 21.16 3.92 -0.39
CA ASP A 122 22.20 4.16 -1.40
C ASP A 122 22.30 5.65 -1.76
N LEU A 123 21.19 6.39 -1.72
CA LEU A 123 21.19 7.86 -1.84
C LEU A 123 22.02 8.51 -0.74
N LEU A 124 21.87 8.06 0.52
CA LEU A 124 22.69 8.53 1.64
C LEU A 124 24.19 8.21 1.46
N ARG A 125 24.53 7.24 0.60
CA ARG A 125 25.91 6.86 0.25
C ARG A 125 26.44 7.56 -1.00
N GLY A 126 25.64 8.44 -1.62
CA GLY A 126 26.05 9.20 -2.81
C GLY A 126 25.54 8.65 -4.14
N LEU A 127 24.59 7.71 -4.15
CA LEU A 127 23.92 7.30 -5.38
C LEU A 127 23.25 8.51 -6.04
N SER A 128 23.53 8.74 -7.32
CA SER A 128 22.91 9.84 -8.07
C SER A 128 21.65 9.39 -8.82
N LEU A 129 20.57 10.15 -8.68
CA LEU A 129 19.35 10.01 -9.50
C LEU A 129 19.36 10.91 -10.74
N GLU A 130 20.46 11.62 -11.01
CA GLU A 130 20.54 12.65 -12.06
C GLU A 130 20.12 12.11 -13.45
N ASN A 131 20.54 10.89 -13.76
CA ASN A 131 20.28 10.21 -15.02
C ASN A 131 19.02 9.32 -15.02
N VAL A 132 18.21 9.36 -13.96
CA VAL A 132 16.92 8.65 -13.91
C VAL A 132 15.86 9.49 -14.60
N SER A 133 15.28 9.00 -15.70
CA SER A 133 14.25 9.73 -16.44
C SER A 133 12.82 9.40 -16.01
N LEU A 134 12.62 8.37 -15.19
CA LEU A 134 11.33 7.99 -14.64
C LEU A 134 11.51 7.25 -13.32
N ILE A 135 10.78 7.66 -12.29
CA ILE A 135 10.55 6.85 -11.09
C ILE A 135 9.10 6.37 -11.06
N ILE A 136 8.93 5.06 -10.85
CA ILE A 136 7.63 4.42 -10.66
C ILE A 136 7.52 4.00 -9.21
N PHE A 137 6.48 4.47 -8.52
CA PHE A 137 6.15 4.10 -7.15
C PHE A 137 4.96 3.13 -7.16
N ASP A 138 5.20 1.84 -6.93
CA ASP A 138 4.14 0.85 -6.76
C ASP A 138 3.57 0.90 -5.34
N GLU A 139 2.27 0.64 -5.19
CA GLU A 139 1.55 0.85 -3.93
C GLU A 139 1.83 2.24 -3.32
N CYS A 140 1.74 3.28 -4.16
CA CYS A 140 2.11 4.65 -3.81
C CYS A 140 1.23 5.27 -2.71
N HIS A 141 0.14 4.60 -2.31
CA HIS A 141 -0.61 4.93 -1.10
C HIS A 141 0.25 4.92 0.18
N ARG A 142 1.44 4.31 0.13
CA ARG A 142 2.44 4.34 1.20
C ARG A 142 3.28 5.63 1.25
N ALA A 143 3.17 6.52 0.28
CA ALA A 143 3.96 7.75 0.20
C ALA A 143 3.45 8.86 1.15
N VAL A 144 3.29 8.51 2.44
CA VAL A 144 2.82 9.39 3.51
C VAL A 144 3.77 9.33 4.71
N GLY A 145 3.75 10.38 5.52
CA GLY A 145 4.62 10.52 6.68
C GLY A 145 6.10 10.35 6.35
N ASN A 146 6.77 9.47 7.11
CA ASN A 146 8.21 9.25 7.00
C ASN A 146 8.58 8.02 6.13
N TYR A 147 7.69 7.56 5.26
CA TYR A 147 8.01 6.45 4.38
C TYR A 147 9.07 6.84 3.35
N SER A 148 10.00 5.93 3.05
CA SER A 148 11.15 6.16 2.17
C SER A 148 10.80 6.72 0.78
N TYR A 149 9.59 6.48 0.27
CA TYR A 149 9.12 7.08 -0.99
C TYR A 149 9.18 8.61 -0.97
N VAL A 150 8.81 9.24 0.14
CA VAL A 150 8.74 10.70 0.25
C VAL A 150 10.13 11.32 0.08
N ASN A 151 11.14 10.76 0.73
CA ASN A 151 12.52 11.25 0.64
C ASN A 151 13.12 11.00 -0.75
N ILE A 152 12.87 9.83 -1.35
CA ILE A 152 13.34 9.51 -2.71
C ILE A 152 12.71 10.45 -3.72
N ALA A 153 11.40 10.69 -3.65
CA ALA A 153 10.70 11.61 -4.55
C ALA A 153 11.25 13.03 -4.44
N ARG A 154 11.49 13.52 -3.22
CA ARG A 154 12.08 14.84 -2.98
C ARG A 154 13.49 14.96 -3.58
N GLU A 155 14.36 13.98 -3.35
CA GLU A 155 15.72 14.00 -3.89
C GLU A 155 15.74 13.87 -5.41
N TYR A 156 14.85 13.04 -5.96
CA TYR A 156 14.65 12.92 -7.41
C TYR A 156 14.24 14.25 -8.05
N MET A 157 13.23 14.91 -7.48
CA MET A 157 12.72 16.19 -7.97
C MET A 157 13.72 17.34 -7.78
N LYS A 158 14.71 17.18 -6.92
CA LYS A 158 15.87 18.08 -6.83
C LYS A 158 16.90 17.80 -7.93
N THR A 159 17.34 16.55 -8.10
CA THR A 159 18.59 16.23 -8.82
C THR A 159 18.43 15.74 -10.26
N ALA A 160 17.33 15.08 -10.62
CA ALA A 160 17.19 14.50 -11.96
C ALA A 160 17.08 15.54 -13.09
N ARG A 161 17.62 15.22 -14.27
CA ARG A 161 17.53 16.14 -15.44
C ARG A 161 16.17 16.06 -16.11
N ASN A 162 15.75 14.85 -16.46
CA ASN A 162 14.52 14.57 -17.17
C ASN A 162 13.51 13.94 -16.21
N LYS A 163 12.96 14.73 -15.28
CA LYS A 163 12.08 14.21 -14.20
C LYS A 163 10.74 13.72 -14.76
N LEU A 164 10.27 12.56 -14.27
CA LEU A 164 8.90 12.11 -14.40
C LEU A 164 8.59 11.09 -13.29
N ILE A 165 7.43 11.23 -12.65
CA ILE A 165 6.95 10.35 -11.59
C ILE A 165 5.67 9.66 -12.05
N LEU A 166 5.60 8.34 -11.85
CA LEU A 166 4.38 7.55 -12.02
C LEU A 166 4.04 6.86 -10.69
N GLY A 167 2.97 7.30 -10.04
CA GLY A 167 2.41 6.63 -8.87
C GLY A 167 1.39 5.57 -9.31
N LEU A 168 1.50 4.35 -8.80
CA LEU A 168 0.55 3.27 -9.08
C LEU A 168 -0.09 2.82 -7.76
N THR A 169 -1.43 2.77 -7.72
CA THR A 169 -2.14 2.19 -6.58
C THR A 169 -3.47 1.56 -7.00
N ALA A 170 -3.93 0.56 -6.25
CA ALA A 170 -5.30 0.06 -6.37
C ALA A 170 -6.32 0.96 -5.68
N SER A 171 -5.88 1.65 -4.62
CA SER A 171 -6.69 2.59 -3.84
C SER A 171 -5.74 3.52 -3.08
N PRO A 172 -5.80 4.85 -3.26
CA PRO A 172 -4.90 5.77 -2.57
C PRO A 172 -5.28 5.94 -1.08
N SER A 173 -6.57 6.00 -0.77
CA SER A 173 -7.22 5.98 0.56
C SER A 173 -8.68 6.42 0.35
N SER A 174 -9.58 6.16 1.30
CA SER A 174 -10.91 6.82 1.32
C SER A 174 -10.85 8.25 1.90
N ASP A 175 -9.72 8.62 2.50
CA ASP A 175 -9.51 9.92 3.12
C ASP A 175 -8.85 10.90 2.13
N ASN A 176 -9.54 12.00 1.85
CA ASN A 176 -9.07 13.04 0.94
C ASN A 176 -7.77 13.72 1.42
N GLU A 177 -7.53 13.82 2.73
CA GLU A 177 -6.30 14.41 3.27
C GLU A 177 -5.10 13.54 2.92
N ILE A 178 -5.24 12.22 3.05
CA ILE A 178 -4.21 11.25 2.69
C ILE A 178 -3.92 11.29 1.17
N VAL A 179 -4.96 11.40 0.33
CA VAL A 179 -4.79 11.53 -1.12
C VAL A 179 -4.01 12.81 -1.47
N ASN A 180 -4.34 13.93 -0.83
CA ASN A 180 -3.64 15.20 -1.03
C ASN A 180 -2.18 15.12 -0.55
N GLU A 181 -1.93 14.45 0.57
CA GLU A 181 -0.58 14.22 1.08
C GLU A 181 0.26 13.39 0.08
N ILE A 182 -0.29 12.29 -0.45
CA ILE A 182 0.38 11.48 -1.49
C ILE A 182 0.69 12.34 -2.72
N CYS A 183 -0.28 13.14 -3.18
CA CYS A 183 -0.09 13.99 -4.36
C CYS A 183 1.00 15.04 -4.13
N SER A 184 1.05 15.64 -2.95
CA SER A 184 2.09 16.60 -2.58
C SER A 184 3.47 15.94 -2.49
N ASN A 185 3.58 14.81 -1.79
CA ASN A 185 4.84 14.11 -1.57
C ASN A 185 5.46 13.55 -2.85
N LEU A 186 4.62 13.11 -3.80
CA LEU A 186 5.05 12.57 -5.09
C LEU A 186 5.00 13.58 -6.23
N PHE A 187 4.73 14.86 -5.93
CA PHE A 187 4.67 15.95 -6.91
C PHE A 187 3.72 15.64 -8.08
N ILE A 188 2.56 15.06 -7.77
CA ILE A 188 1.57 14.63 -8.76
C ILE A 188 0.86 15.85 -9.36
N GLU A 189 0.80 15.88 -10.69
CA GLU A 189 0.11 16.91 -11.47
C GLU A 189 -1.22 16.40 -12.05
N ARG A 190 -1.35 15.08 -12.22
CA ARG A 190 -2.54 14.46 -12.82
C ARG A 190 -2.95 13.20 -12.07
N ILE A 191 -4.25 13.00 -11.91
CA ILE A 191 -4.82 11.77 -11.36
C ILE A 191 -5.62 11.08 -12.46
N GLU A 192 -5.22 9.87 -12.82
CA GLU A 192 -5.94 9.01 -13.76
C GLU A 192 -6.57 7.85 -12.97
N ALA A 193 -7.83 8.01 -12.61
CA ALA A 193 -8.57 7.02 -11.85
C ALA A 193 -9.58 6.27 -12.75
N LYS A 194 -9.66 4.95 -12.59
CA LYS A 194 -10.77 4.15 -13.09
C LYS A 194 -11.26 3.18 -12.02
N THR A 195 -12.55 2.92 -12.07
CA THR A 195 -13.28 1.96 -11.25
C THR A 195 -13.69 0.76 -12.09
N ASP A 196 -14.19 -0.27 -11.42
CA ASP A 196 -14.76 -1.45 -12.06
C ASP A 196 -16.13 -1.19 -12.71
N HIS A 197 -16.75 -0.06 -12.41
CA HIS A 197 -18.01 0.37 -12.99
C HIS A 197 -17.86 1.21 -14.27
N ASP A 198 -16.65 1.71 -14.56
CA ASP A 198 -16.39 2.52 -15.73
C ASP A 198 -16.70 1.76 -17.04
N ILE A 199 -17.38 2.43 -17.97
CA ILE A 199 -17.86 1.83 -19.23
C ILE A 199 -16.70 1.24 -20.05
N ASP A 200 -15.54 1.90 -20.04
CA ASP A 200 -14.36 1.46 -20.78
C ASP A 200 -13.54 0.38 -20.05
N VAL A 201 -13.87 0.08 -18.79
CA VAL A 201 -13.20 -0.96 -17.98
C VAL A 201 -14.07 -2.19 -17.80
N LYS A 202 -15.38 -2.03 -17.62
CA LYS A 202 -16.38 -3.09 -17.41
C LYS A 202 -16.26 -4.30 -18.35
N PRO A 203 -15.96 -4.16 -19.67
CA PRO A 203 -15.78 -5.29 -20.57
C PRO A 203 -14.61 -6.23 -20.22
N TYR A 204 -13.68 -5.76 -19.40
CA TYR A 204 -12.47 -6.48 -19.03
C TYR A 204 -12.49 -7.07 -17.63
N ILE A 205 -13.59 -6.88 -16.90
CA ILE A 205 -13.77 -7.39 -15.54
C ILE A 205 -14.55 -8.68 -15.59
N GLN A 206 -13.97 -9.72 -14.99
CA GLN A 206 -14.68 -10.97 -14.80
C GLN A 206 -15.72 -10.78 -13.70
N SER A 207 -16.97 -11.10 -14.00
CA SER A 207 -18.03 -11.10 -13.01
C SER A 207 -17.75 -12.18 -11.96
N VAL A 208 -17.56 -11.78 -10.71
CA VAL A 208 -17.51 -12.71 -9.58
C VAL A 208 -18.94 -12.95 -9.11
N LYS A 209 -19.41 -14.20 -9.17
CA LYS A 209 -20.68 -14.58 -8.54
C LYS A 209 -20.40 -14.88 -7.08
N ILE A 210 -20.94 -14.07 -6.18
CA ILE A 210 -20.81 -14.26 -4.74
C ILE A 210 -22.04 -14.98 -4.23
N ASP A 211 -21.87 -16.24 -3.87
CA ASP A 211 -22.91 -17.04 -3.20
C ASP A 211 -22.70 -16.92 -1.69
N TRP A 212 -23.43 -16.01 -1.04
CA TRP A 212 -23.34 -15.79 0.40
C TRP A 212 -24.01 -16.95 1.16
N VAL A 213 -23.21 -17.76 1.85
CA VAL A 213 -23.71 -18.82 2.74
C VAL A 213 -23.72 -18.28 4.16
N LYS A 214 -24.93 -18.05 4.70
CA LYS A 214 -25.10 -17.67 6.10
C LYS A 214 -25.00 -18.93 6.97
N VAL A 215 -24.06 -18.94 7.90
CA VAL A 215 -23.88 -20.02 8.87
C VAL A 215 -24.54 -19.60 10.18
N GLU A 216 -25.38 -20.47 10.74
CA GLU A 216 -25.95 -20.27 12.07
C GLU A 216 -24.91 -20.62 13.14
N LEU A 217 -24.73 -19.73 14.11
CA LEU A 217 -23.81 -19.96 15.22
C LEU A 217 -24.49 -20.89 16.25
N PRO A 218 -23.78 -21.89 16.80
CA PRO A 218 -24.30 -22.73 17.87
C PRO A 218 -24.79 -21.91 19.07
N HIS A 219 -25.83 -22.38 19.76
CA HIS A 219 -26.38 -21.69 20.93
C HIS A 219 -25.36 -21.48 22.04
N GLU A 220 -24.46 -22.44 22.23
CA GLU A 220 -23.37 -22.38 23.19
C GLU A 220 -22.44 -21.21 22.86
N PHE A 221 -22.05 -21.06 21.59
CA PHE A 221 -21.22 -19.95 21.12
C PHE A 221 -21.88 -18.59 21.40
N ILE A 222 -23.17 -18.46 21.05
CA ILE A 222 -23.94 -17.24 21.29
C ILE A 222 -24.01 -16.92 22.78
N SER A 223 -24.22 -17.94 23.63
CA SER A 223 -24.32 -17.75 25.07
C SER A 223 -23.01 -17.25 25.70
N VAL A 224 -21.87 -17.81 25.28
CA VAL A 224 -20.55 -17.39 25.76
C VAL A 224 -20.24 -15.98 25.29
N LYS A 225 -20.46 -15.70 23.99
CA LYS A 225 -20.27 -14.37 23.42
C LYS A 225 -21.07 -13.32 24.19
N LYS A 226 -22.35 -13.58 24.43
CA LYS A 226 -23.24 -12.65 25.14
C LYS A 226 -22.74 -12.34 26.56
N LYS A 227 -22.24 -13.34 27.29
CA LYS A 227 -21.69 -13.14 28.64
C LYS A 227 -20.46 -12.23 28.62
N ILE A 228 -19.54 -12.45 27.69
CA ILE A 228 -18.34 -11.60 27.55
C ILE A 228 -18.74 -10.18 27.14
N GLU A 229 -19.68 -10.03 26.21
CA GLU A 229 -20.23 -8.73 25.81
C GLU A 229 -20.92 -7.99 26.96
N GLU A 230 -21.62 -8.69 27.84
CA GLU A 230 -22.26 -8.12 29.03
C GLU A 230 -21.22 -7.55 30.01
N ILE A 231 -20.19 -8.34 30.36
CA ILE A 231 -19.11 -7.89 31.26
C ILE A 231 -18.35 -6.70 30.63
N LEU A 232 -17.98 -6.81 29.36
CA LEU A 232 -17.29 -5.73 28.66
C LEU A 232 -18.15 -4.45 28.67
N ARG A 233 -19.46 -4.56 28.44
CA ARG A 233 -20.36 -3.40 28.43
C ARG A 233 -20.44 -2.73 29.79
N GLU A 234 -20.36 -3.48 30.89
CA GLU A 234 -20.32 -2.92 32.25
C GLU A 234 -19.04 -2.09 32.45
N GLU A 235 -17.88 -2.63 32.10
CA GLU A 235 -16.60 -1.90 32.21
C GLU A 235 -16.56 -0.64 31.34
N LEU A 236 -17.09 -0.71 30.11
CA LEU A 236 -17.19 0.46 29.22
C LEU A 236 -18.15 1.53 29.76
N ARG A 237 -19.21 1.13 30.49
CA ARG A 237 -20.13 2.09 31.14
C ARG A 237 -19.43 2.82 32.28
N GLU A 238 -18.60 2.12 33.07
CA GLU A 238 -17.81 2.75 34.12
C GLU A 238 -16.79 3.75 33.54
N LEU A 239 -16.00 3.33 32.55
CA LEU A 239 -15.05 4.20 31.85
C LEU A 239 -15.74 5.43 31.22
N LYS A 240 -16.94 5.24 30.65
CA LYS A 240 -17.77 6.35 30.16
C LYS A 240 -18.23 7.29 31.29
N SER A 241 -18.69 6.76 32.42
CA SER A 241 -19.12 7.58 33.56
C SER A 241 -17.99 8.42 34.15
N MET A 242 -16.75 7.95 34.01
CA MET A 242 -15.53 8.63 34.42
C MET A 242 -15.00 9.62 33.37
N GLY A 243 -15.63 9.70 32.18
CA GLY A 243 -15.29 10.66 31.13
C GLY A 243 -14.29 10.20 30.08
N TYR A 244 -13.80 8.96 30.14
CA TYR A 244 -12.80 8.45 29.18
C TYR A 244 -13.41 7.94 27.86
N LEU A 245 -14.74 7.76 27.80
CA LEU A 245 -15.44 7.26 26.62
C LEU A 245 -16.71 8.05 26.35
N GLU A 246 -16.98 8.34 25.07
CA GLU A 246 -18.22 9.00 24.65
C GLU A 246 -19.43 8.04 24.61
N THR A 247 -19.17 6.75 24.39
CA THR A 247 -20.18 5.70 24.27
C THR A 247 -19.77 4.43 25.00
N SER A 248 -20.72 3.53 25.27
CA SER A 248 -20.47 2.16 25.73
C SER A 248 -21.01 1.12 24.74
N ASP A 249 -21.29 1.58 23.51
CA ASP A 249 -21.74 0.75 22.40
C ASP A 249 -20.57 -0.07 21.84
N LEU A 250 -20.68 -1.40 21.98
CA LEU A 250 -19.68 -2.37 21.52
C LEU A 250 -19.38 -2.29 20.02
N THR A 251 -20.35 -1.81 19.21
CA THR A 251 -20.17 -1.69 17.76
C THR A 251 -19.29 -0.50 17.37
N LYS A 252 -19.12 0.47 18.28
CA LYS A 252 -18.39 1.72 18.05
C LYS A 252 -17.02 1.75 18.71
N ILE A 253 -16.81 0.90 19.71
CA ILE A 253 -15.54 0.82 20.45
C ILE A 253 -14.72 -0.32 19.88
N ASN A 254 -13.55 0.02 19.34
CA ASN A 254 -12.58 -0.96 18.87
C ASN A 254 -11.33 -0.94 19.76
N LYS A 255 -10.43 -1.89 19.52
CA LYS A 255 -9.17 -2.04 20.26
C LYS A 255 -8.32 -0.76 20.25
N ARG A 256 -8.35 0.01 19.16
CA ARG A 256 -7.61 1.28 19.06
C ARG A 256 -8.13 2.30 20.06
N THR A 257 -9.44 2.48 20.16
CA THR A 257 -10.05 3.39 21.16
C THR A 257 -9.62 3.03 22.58
N LEU A 258 -9.62 1.74 22.94
CA LEU A 258 -9.19 1.30 24.27
C LEU A 258 -7.70 1.55 24.53
N LEU A 259 -6.84 1.42 23.51
CA LEU A 259 -5.42 1.75 23.61
C LEU A 259 -5.17 3.25 23.76
N GLU A 260 -5.98 4.10 23.11
CA GLU A 260 -5.91 5.56 23.25
C GLU A 260 -6.29 5.96 24.69
N VAL A 261 -7.38 5.41 25.23
CA VAL A 261 -7.78 5.60 26.64
C VAL A 261 -6.70 5.10 27.61
N GLN A 262 -6.12 3.93 27.36
CA GLN A 262 -5.01 3.43 28.19
C GLN A 262 -3.80 4.38 28.17
N SER A 263 -3.49 4.96 27.00
CA SER A 263 -2.40 5.93 26.89
C SER A 263 -2.69 7.23 27.65
N GLU A 264 -3.95 7.65 27.71
CA GLU A 264 -4.38 8.83 28.47
C GLU A 264 -4.26 8.60 29.98
N ILE A 265 -4.86 7.52 30.48
CA ILE A 265 -4.78 7.14 31.90
C ILE A 265 -3.32 6.97 32.35
N ARG A 266 -2.46 6.40 31.49
CA ARG A 266 -1.03 6.27 31.81
C ARG A 266 -0.34 7.63 31.98
N LYS A 267 -0.70 8.65 31.18
CA LYS A 267 -0.15 10.00 31.34
C LYS A 267 -0.60 10.63 32.66
N GLU A 268 -1.85 10.41 33.06
CA GLU A 268 -2.37 10.89 34.35
C GLU A 268 -1.60 10.30 35.52
N ILE A 269 -1.37 8.99 35.52
CA ILE A 269 -0.58 8.31 36.58
C ILE A 269 0.84 8.87 36.65
N VAL A 270 1.49 9.06 35.50
CA VAL A 270 2.85 9.65 35.45
C VAL A 270 2.86 11.09 35.96
N SER A 271 1.77 11.83 35.77
CA SER A 271 1.61 13.19 36.31
C SER A 271 1.26 13.25 37.80
N GLY A 272 1.07 12.09 38.46
CA GLY A 272 0.80 11.99 39.90
C GLY A 272 -0.69 11.89 40.28
N LEU A 273 -1.59 11.72 39.31
CA LEU A 273 -3.01 11.46 39.57
C LEU A 273 -3.24 10.00 39.93
N ASP A 274 -4.12 9.75 40.90
CA ASP A 274 -4.50 8.40 41.33
C ASP A 274 -5.55 7.79 40.38
N SER A 275 -5.09 7.36 39.21
CA SER A 275 -5.93 6.76 38.15
C SER A 275 -5.75 5.23 38.03
N TYR A 276 -5.35 4.53 39.11
CA TYR A 276 -5.08 3.10 39.07
C TYR A 276 -6.34 2.24 38.85
N GLN A 277 -7.50 2.68 39.34
CA GLN A 277 -8.78 1.99 39.11
C GLN A 277 -9.14 1.99 37.63
N GLN A 278 -9.01 3.14 36.98
CA GLN A 278 -9.23 3.36 35.55
C GLN A 278 -8.27 2.51 34.73
N ALA A 279 -7.00 2.44 35.15
CA ALA A 279 -6.01 1.59 34.51
C ALA A 279 -6.37 0.10 34.58
N SER A 280 -6.93 -0.34 35.72
CA SER A 280 -7.44 -1.71 35.87
C SER A 280 -8.63 -1.98 34.95
N LEU A 281 -9.60 -1.05 34.91
CA LEU A 281 -10.79 -1.15 34.06
C LEU A 281 -10.45 -1.22 32.57
N VAL A 282 -9.59 -0.32 32.07
CA VAL A 282 -9.20 -0.34 30.65
C VAL A 282 -8.37 -1.59 30.30
N ALA A 283 -7.55 -2.07 31.23
CA ALA A 283 -6.79 -3.31 31.03
C ALA A 283 -7.71 -4.53 30.96
N SER A 284 -8.75 -4.59 31.79
CA SER A 284 -9.77 -5.64 31.74
C SER A 284 -10.57 -5.56 30.44
N ALA A 285 -10.98 -4.36 30.02
CA ALA A 285 -11.73 -4.16 28.79
C ALA A 285 -10.93 -4.60 27.55
N LEU A 286 -9.62 -4.35 27.53
CA LEU A 286 -8.71 -4.84 26.49
C LEU A 286 -8.62 -6.37 26.46
N LYS A 287 -8.61 -7.04 27.63
CA LYS A 287 -8.61 -8.50 27.71
C LYS A 287 -9.91 -9.09 27.20
N LEU A 288 -11.05 -8.56 27.62
CA LEU A 288 -12.38 -9.00 27.17
C LEU A 288 -12.59 -8.75 25.68
N ASN A 289 -12.13 -7.60 25.15
CA ASN A 289 -12.16 -7.32 23.72
C ASN A 289 -11.33 -8.35 22.92
N HIS A 290 -10.15 -8.71 23.44
CA HIS A 290 -9.33 -9.75 22.82
C HIS A 290 -9.95 -11.15 22.95
N ALA A 291 -10.61 -11.46 24.07
CA ALA A 291 -11.35 -12.70 24.26
C ALA A 291 -12.47 -12.86 23.21
N LEU A 292 -13.24 -11.78 22.94
CA LEU A 292 -14.23 -11.76 21.87
C LEU A 292 -13.59 -11.98 20.49
N GLU A 293 -12.48 -11.29 20.21
CA GLU A 293 -11.72 -11.47 18.97
C GLU A 293 -11.28 -12.94 18.78
N LEU A 294 -10.75 -13.59 19.81
CA LEU A 294 -10.37 -15.01 19.78
C LEU A 294 -11.58 -15.92 19.55
N LEU A 295 -12.69 -15.67 20.24
CA LEU A 295 -13.91 -16.44 20.08
C LEU A 295 -14.44 -16.36 18.63
N GLU A 296 -14.49 -15.15 18.06
CA GLU A 296 -15.03 -14.90 16.72
C GLU A 296 -14.13 -15.36 15.58
N THR A 297 -12.80 -15.29 15.76
CA THR A 297 -11.84 -15.59 14.69
C THR A 297 -11.22 -16.98 14.78
N GLN A 298 -11.09 -17.54 15.98
CA GLN A 298 -10.38 -18.80 16.23
C GLN A 298 -11.24 -19.85 16.96
N GLY A 299 -12.39 -19.47 17.51
CA GLY A 299 -13.36 -20.38 18.12
C GLY A 299 -13.15 -20.61 19.62
N ILE A 300 -14.00 -21.47 20.18
CA ILE A 300 -14.14 -21.69 21.63
C ILE A 300 -12.85 -22.22 22.27
N SER A 301 -12.11 -23.13 21.62
CA SER A 301 -10.90 -23.70 22.19
C SER A 301 -9.79 -22.65 22.38
N SER A 302 -9.66 -21.67 21.48
CA SER A 302 -8.69 -20.58 21.64
C SER A 302 -9.09 -19.63 22.77
N LEU A 303 -10.38 -19.36 22.91
CA LEU A 303 -10.91 -18.59 24.03
C LEU A 303 -10.62 -19.30 25.38
N ASP A 304 -10.88 -20.61 25.45
CA ASP A 304 -10.70 -21.41 26.67
C ASP A 304 -9.23 -21.37 27.14
N ASN A 305 -8.29 -21.66 26.24
CA ASN A 305 -6.85 -21.55 26.52
C ASN A 305 -6.40 -20.14 26.94
N TYR A 306 -7.10 -19.10 26.47
CA TYR A 306 -6.80 -17.72 26.86
C TYR A 306 -7.32 -17.41 28.27
N LEU A 307 -8.50 -17.91 28.63
CA LEU A 307 -9.10 -17.71 29.95
C LEU A 307 -8.42 -18.52 31.05
N GLU A 308 -7.76 -19.63 30.72
CA GLU A 308 -6.96 -20.43 31.66
C GLU A 308 -5.62 -19.78 32.06
N ARG A 309 -5.20 -18.71 31.38
CA ARG A 309 -3.93 -18.00 31.61
C ARG A 309 -4.09 -16.74 32.44
#